data_AF-A0A536X9S9-F1
#
_entry.id   AF-A0A536X9S9-F1
#
_cell.length_a   1.000
_cell.length_b   1.000
_cell.length_c   1.000
_cell.angle_alpha   90.00
_cell.angle_beta   90.00
_cell.angle_gamma   90.00
#
_symmetry.space_group_name_H-M   'P 1'
#
loop_
_entity.id
_entity.type
_entity.pdbx_description
1 polymer ?
#
loop_
_entity_poly.entity_id
_entity_poly.type
_entity_poly.pdbx_seq_one_letter_code
_entity_poly.pdbx_strand_id
1 'polypeptide(L)'
;MTLTLHLPCADGSLAPYTLSKREPWRAPTQPRFNRVAYSAAHVVADPRAAISPWVDCAIDWDATIAYRQHLWGMGLGVAEAMDTAQRG
;
A
#
# COMPACT_ATOMS: atom_id res chain seq x y z
N MET A 1 -1.39 -15.47 -20.67
CA MET A 1 -2.69 -14.84 -21.01
C MET A 1 -2.61 -13.37 -20.65
N THR A 2 -3.12 -12.46 -21.47
CA THR A 2 -3.22 -11.03 -21.14
C THR A 2 -4.52 -10.78 -20.36
N LEU A 3 -4.44 -10.06 -19.25
CA LEU A 3 -5.60 -9.72 -18.43
C LEU A 3 -6.20 -8.40 -18.91
N THR A 4 -7.49 -8.39 -19.21
CA THR A 4 -8.24 -7.20 -19.65
C THR A 4 -9.37 -6.91 -18.66
N LEU A 5 -9.50 -5.64 -18.27
CA LEU A 5 -10.51 -5.14 -17.33
C LEU A 5 -11.26 -3.98 -17.99
N HIS A 6 -12.55 -3.82 -17.75
CA HIS A 6 -13.27 -2.60 -18.13
C HIS A 6 -13.08 -1.55 -17.05
N LEU A 7 -12.52 -0.39 -17.41
CA LEU A 7 -12.29 0.74 -16.50
C LEU A 7 -13.16 1.94 -16.89
N PRO A 8 -13.60 2.76 -15.92
CA PRO A 8 -14.35 3.97 -16.20
C PRO A 8 -13.47 5.03 -16.87
N CYS A 9 -14.04 5.69 -17.88
CA CYS A 9 -13.51 6.86 -18.55
C CYS A 9 -14.06 8.15 -17.91
N ALA A 10 -13.43 9.29 -18.20
CA ALA A 10 -13.86 10.59 -17.68
C ALA A 10 -15.27 11.01 -18.14
N ASP A 11 -15.74 10.47 -19.27
CA ASP A 11 -17.09 10.69 -19.81
C ASP A 11 -18.16 9.74 -19.22
N GLY A 12 -17.78 8.89 -18.26
CA GLY A 12 -18.65 7.89 -17.63
C GLY A 12 -18.83 6.62 -18.45
N SER A 13 -18.24 6.51 -19.65
CA SER A 13 -18.22 5.26 -20.41
C SER A 13 -17.25 4.24 -19.81
N LEU A 14 -17.37 2.96 -20.20
CA LEU A 14 -16.43 1.91 -19.85
C LEU A 14 -15.56 1.56 -21.05
N ALA A 15 -14.25 1.55 -20.88
CA ALA A 15 -13.30 1.12 -21.90
C ALA A 15 -12.48 -0.10 -21.44
N PRO A 16 -12.18 -1.06 -22.34
CA PRO A 16 -11.29 -2.16 -22.02
C PRO A 16 -9.85 -1.67 -21.85
N TYR A 17 -9.26 -1.97 -20.70
CA TYR A 17 -7.85 -1.76 -20.38
C TYR A 17 -7.14 -3.11 -20.28
N THR A 18 -6.19 -3.35 -21.18
CA THR A 18 -5.36 -4.56 -21.14
C THR A 18 -4.07 -4.27 -20.39
N LEU A 19 -3.80 -5.04 -19.33
CA LEU A 19 -2.59 -4.86 -18.53
C LEU A 19 -1.33 -5.07 -19.39
N SER A 20 -0.35 -4.18 -19.23
CA SER A 20 0.97 -4.38 -19.83
C SER A 20 1.69 -5.56 -19.17
N LYS A 21 2.40 -6.38 -19.96
CA LYS A 21 3.16 -7.54 -19.46
C LYS A 21 4.48 -7.10 -18.80
N ARG A 22 4.41 -6.31 -17.73
CA ARG A 22 5.60 -5.92 -16.97
C ARG A 22 5.90 -6.99 -15.92
N GLU A 23 7.15 -7.44 -15.85
CA GLU A 23 7.57 -8.35 -14.79
C GLU A 23 7.37 -7.69 -13.42
N PRO A 24 6.82 -8.42 -12.43
CA PRO A 24 6.73 -7.91 -11.07
C PRO A 24 8.12 -7.62 -10.53
N TRP A 25 8.30 -6.46 -9.92
CA TRP A 25 9.54 -6.17 -9.22
C TRP A 25 9.68 -7.12 -8.02
N ARG A 26 10.91 -7.60 -7.80
CA ARG A 26 11.26 -8.45 -6.66
C ARG A 26 12.37 -7.78 -5.86
N ALA A 27 12.18 -7.71 -4.55
CA ALA A 27 13.23 -7.26 -3.65
C ALA A 27 14.45 -8.20 -3.74
N PRO A 28 15.68 -7.65 -3.80
CA PRO A 28 16.89 -8.46 -3.64
C PRO A 28 16.91 -9.11 -2.26
N THR A 29 17.50 -10.30 -2.14
CA THR A 29 17.66 -11.00 -0.84
C THR A 29 18.47 -10.18 0.18
N GLN A 30 19.35 -9.30 -0.30
CA GLN A 30 20.11 -8.33 0.49
C GLN A 30 20.08 -6.97 -0.22
N PRO A 31 19.08 -6.12 0.07
CA PRO A 31 18.99 -4.80 -0.54
C PRO A 31 20.15 -3.92 -0.09
N ARG A 32 20.86 -3.31 -1.04
CA ARG A 32 21.91 -2.31 -0.75
C ARG A 32 21.59 -1.02 -1.48
N PHE A 33 21.59 0.08 -0.73
CA PHE A 33 21.31 1.41 -1.27
C PHE A 33 22.52 2.31 -1.10
N ASN A 34 22.71 3.23 -2.05
CA ASN A 34 23.65 4.35 -1.92
C ASN A 34 22.99 5.58 -1.29
N ARG A 35 21.80 5.41 -0.69
CA ARG A 35 20.98 6.44 -0.04
C ARG A 35 20.30 5.83 1.19
N VAL A 36 19.95 6.68 2.15
CA VAL A 36 19.04 6.31 3.23
C VAL A 36 17.62 6.62 2.76
N ALA A 37 16.80 5.59 2.60
CA ALA A 37 15.44 5.71 2.12
C ALA A 37 14.46 5.26 3.19
N TYR A 38 13.50 6.12 3.53
CA TYR A 38 12.38 5.81 4.41
C TYR A 38 11.08 5.81 3.62
N SER A 39 10.20 4.87 3.95
CA SER A 39 8.79 4.93 3.57
C SER A 39 7.99 5.45 4.76
N ALA A 40 7.26 6.54 4.58
CA ALA A 40 6.19 6.92 5.50
C ALA A 40 5.05 5.91 5.32
N ALA A 41 4.87 5.04 6.32
CA ALA A 41 3.95 3.92 6.20
C ALA A 41 2.51 4.34 6.54
N HIS A 42 1.55 3.79 5.82
CA HIS A 42 0.12 3.96 6.11
C HIS A 42 -0.32 3.04 7.26
N VAL A 43 -1.55 3.20 7.74
CA VAL A 43 -2.22 2.24 8.65
C VAL A 43 -3.31 1.48 7.90
N VAL A 44 -3.60 0.25 8.32
CA VAL A 44 -4.72 -0.53 7.80
C VAL A 44 -5.87 -0.43 8.80
N ALA A 45 -7.00 0.12 8.38
CA ALA A 45 -8.19 0.17 9.20
C ALA A 45 -8.79 -1.25 9.36
N ASP A 46 -9.32 -1.56 10.54
CA ASP A 46 -10.14 -2.76 10.75
C ASP A 46 -11.55 -2.50 10.16
N PRO A 47 -11.91 -3.16 9.04
CA PRO A 47 -13.18 -2.92 8.37
C PRO A 47 -14.38 -3.56 9.08
N ARG A 48 -14.15 -4.38 10.13
CA ARG A 48 -15.20 -5.08 10.87
C ARG A 48 -15.46 -4.47 12.25
N ALA A 49 -14.67 -3.49 12.65
CA ALA A 49 -14.85 -2.82 13.93
C ALA A 49 -16.21 -2.09 13.99
N ALA A 50 -16.93 -2.29 15.10
CA ALA A 50 -18.20 -1.63 15.37
C ALA A 50 -17.97 -0.24 15.95
N ILE A 51 -17.48 0.69 15.13
CA ILE A 51 -17.12 2.06 15.52
C ILE A 51 -17.73 3.10 14.56
N SER A 52 -17.71 4.39 14.92
CA SER A 52 -18.01 5.47 13.97
C SER A 52 -16.75 5.83 13.20
N PRO A 53 -16.58 5.43 11.92
CA PRO A 53 -15.29 5.54 11.21
C PRO A 53 -14.86 6.98 10.88
N TRP A 54 -15.73 7.96 11.09
CA TRP A 54 -15.43 9.38 10.92
C TRP A 54 -14.89 10.05 12.19
N VAL A 55 -15.08 9.41 13.34
CA VAL A 55 -14.79 9.98 14.66
C VAL A 55 -13.79 9.11 15.43
N ASP A 56 -13.98 7.80 15.32
CA ASP A 56 -13.18 6.78 15.99
C ASP A 56 -12.17 6.15 15.01
N CYS A 57 -11.16 5.49 15.57
CA CYS A 57 -10.15 4.76 14.82
C CYS A 57 -10.06 3.32 15.32
N ALA A 58 -10.15 2.35 14.41
CA ALA A 58 -9.86 0.95 14.67
C ALA A 58 -8.81 0.49 13.65
N ILE A 59 -7.67 0.04 14.16
CA ILE A 59 -6.53 -0.38 13.34
C ILE A 59 -6.48 -1.91 13.34
N ASP A 60 -6.38 -2.50 12.15
CA ASP A 60 -5.94 -3.88 11.98
C ASP A 60 -4.42 -3.90 12.20
N TRP A 61 -4.01 -4.22 13.41
CA TRP A 61 -2.60 -4.23 13.81
C TRP A 61 -1.79 -5.29 13.07
N ASP A 62 -2.37 -6.46 12.81
CA ASP A 62 -1.67 -7.55 12.13
C ASP A 62 -1.34 -7.15 10.69
N ALA A 63 -2.31 -6.61 9.94
CA ALA A 63 -2.08 -6.12 8.58
C ALA A 63 -1.14 -4.90 8.56
N THR A 64 -1.32 -3.99 9.51
CA THR A 64 -0.48 -2.80 9.68
C THR A 64 0.99 -3.18 9.89
N ILE A 65 1.28 -4.12 10.80
CA ILE A 65 2.64 -4.61 11.08
C ILE A 65 3.20 -5.46 9.94
N ALA A 66 2.38 -6.31 9.30
CA ALA A 66 2.79 -7.07 8.12
C ALA A 66 3.32 -6.15 7.00
N TYR A 67 2.70 -4.98 6.81
CA TYR A 67 3.21 -4.00 5.86
C TYR A 67 4.58 -3.43 6.25
N ARG A 68 4.85 -3.19 7.54
CA ARG A 68 6.20 -2.77 8.00
C ARG A 68 7.23 -3.85 7.73
N GLN A 69 6.90 -5.10 8.03
CA GLN A 69 7.77 -6.24 7.75
C GLN A 69 8.06 -6.36 6.25
N HIS A 70 7.07 -6.09 5.39
CA HIS A 70 7.27 -6.02 3.95
C HIS A 70 8.25 -4.91 3.55
N LEU A 71 8.11 -3.70 4.08
CA LEU A 71 9.03 -2.58 3.82
C LEU A 71 10.47 -2.90 4.29
N TRP A 72 10.63 -3.49 5.47
CA TRP A 72 11.93 -3.95 5.96
C TRP A 72 12.51 -5.07 5.09
N GLY A 73 11.68 -5.99 4.60
CA GLY A 73 12.08 -7.02 3.64
C GLY A 73 12.59 -6.44 2.31
N MET A 74 12.17 -5.22 1.96
CA MET A 74 12.70 -4.44 0.82
C MET A 74 13.94 -3.62 1.18
N GLY A 75 14.36 -3.60 2.45
CA GLY A 75 15.51 -2.85 2.97
C GLY A 75 15.24 -1.39 3.30
N LEU A 76 13.98 -0.94 3.20
CA LEU A 76 13.60 0.44 3.49
C LEU A 76 13.53 0.66 5.00
N GLY A 77 13.85 1.87 5.44
CA GLY A 77 13.44 2.35 6.76
C GLY A 77 11.93 2.62 6.78
N VAL A 78 11.33 2.57 7.98
CA VAL A 78 9.93 2.96 8.19
C VAL A 78 9.89 4.25 9.00
N ALA A 79 9.22 5.27 8.46
CA ALA A 79 8.87 6.48 9.20
C ALA A 79 7.44 6.29 9.77
N GLU A 80 7.36 5.95 11.05
CA GLU A 80 6.10 5.64 11.74
C GLU A 80 5.30 6.88 12.12
N ALA A 81 3.97 6.69 12.23
CA ALA A 81 3.05 7.72 12.69
C ALA A 81 3.31 9.10 12.05
N MET A 82 3.46 9.09 10.73
CA MET A 82 3.63 10.29 9.90
C MET A 82 2.29 10.68 9.26
N ASP A 83 2.28 11.77 8.49
CA ASP A 83 1.10 12.25 7.74
C ASP A 83 0.45 11.14 6.88
N THR A 84 1.26 10.26 6.27
CA THR A 84 0.76 9.09 5.51
C THR A 84 0.03 8.05 6.38
N ALA A 85 0.31 8.01 7.69
CA ALA A 85 -0.45 7.25 8.68
C ALA A 85 -1.70 8.00 9.16
N GLN A 86 -2.09 9.06 8.45
CA GLN A 86 -3.22 9.94 8.77
C GLN A 86 -3.09 10.61 10.15
N ARG A 87 -1.86 10.96 10.53
CA ARG A 87 -1.63 11.65 11.80
C ARG A 87 -2.06 13.11 11.72
N GLY A 88 -3.02 13.48 12.55
CA GLY A 88 -3.62 14.82 12.66
C GLY A 88 -5.06 14.69 13.14
#